data_AF-A0A535ZQB4-F1
#
_entry.id   AF-A0A535ZQB4-F1
#
_cell.length_a   1.000
_cell.length_b   1.000
_cell.length_c   1.000
_cell.angle_alpha   90.00
_cell.angle_beta   90.00
_cell.angle_gamma   90.00
#
_symmetry.space_group_name_H-M   'P 1'
#
loop_
_entity.id
_entity.type
_entity.pdbx_description
1 polymer ?
#
loop_
_entity_poly.entity_id
_entity_poly.type
_entity_poly.pdbx_seq_one_letter_code
_entity_poly.pdbx_strand_id
1 'polypeptide(L)'
;MSQGKEHPSDDEATVKTVLVVEDDTGIGSFLVQAISQETPHHAMLVADGLQAIKAVSNIKPSLFILDYQLPRNQRSSPKKRDCETENYRYEQTA
;
A
#
# COMPACT_ATOMS: atom_id res chain seq x y z
N MET A 1 -38.03 32.58 -17.84
CA MET A 1 -37.96 31.83 -16.58
C MET A 1 -37.37 30.47 -16.90
N SER A 2 -36.04 30.39 -16.97
CA SER A 2 -35.33 29.11 -17.17
C SER A 2 -34.67 28.76 -15.86
N GLN A 3 -35.09 27.65 -15.28
CA GLN A 3 -34.55 27.12 -14.04
C GLN A 3 -33.06 26.85 -14.25
N GLY A 4 -32.23 27.56 -13.49
CA GLY A 4 -30.82 27.23 -13.35
C GLY A 4 -30.74 25.83 -12.74
N LYS A 5 -30.07 24.91 -13.42
CA LYS A 5 -29.69 23.64 -12.84
C LYS A 5 -28.75 23.95 -11.69
N GLU A 6 -29.23 23.78 -10.47
CA GLU A 6 -28.43 23.83 -9.27
C GLU A 6 -27.34 22.74 -9.42
N HIS A 7 -26.10 23.19 -9.59
CA HIS A 7 -24.95 22.34 -9.37
C HIS A 7 -24.98 21.93 -7.90
N PRO A 8 -24.84 20.64 -7.57
CA PRO A 8 -24.65 20.26 -6.18
C PRO A 8 -23.37 20.94 -5.72
N SER A 9 -23.50 21.83 -4.75
CA SER A 9 -22.39 22.38 -3.99
C SER A 9 -21.55 21.22 -3.45
N ASP A 10 -20.27 21.17 -3.79
CA ASP A 10 -19.28 20.17 -3.36
C ASP A 10 -19.05 20.10 -1.82
N ASP A 11 -19.88 20.78 -1.02
CA ASP A 11 -19.83 20.87 0.44
C ASP A 11 -20.86 19.97 1.15
N GLU A 12 -21.41 18.97 0.47
CA GLU A 12 -21.90 17.78 1.18
C GLU A 12 -20.65 17.02 1.64
N ALA A 13 -20.28 17.21 2.91
CA ALA A 13 -19.09 16.65 3.56
C ALA A 13 -19.14 15.10 3.60
N THR A 14 -18.97 14.49 2.44
CA THR A 14 -18.89 13.05 2.28
C THR A 14 -17.63 12.58 3.02
N VAL A 15 -17.84 11.73 4.01
CA VAL A 15 -16.74 11.11 4.77
C VAL A 15 -15.93 10.25 3.80
N LYS A 16 -14.74 10.76 3.45
CA LYS A 16 -13.79 10.09 2.57
C LYS A 16 -12.80 9.24 3.37
N THR A 17 -12.24 8.23 2.73
CA THR A 17 -11.20 7.38 3.31
C THR A 17 -9.81 7.85 2.89
N VAL A 18 -8.90 7.98 3.84
CA VAL A 18 -7.47 8.27 3.65
C VAL A 18 -6.68 7.00 3.94
N LEU A 19 -5.84 6.57 3.00
CA LEU A 19 -4.94 5.42 3.20
C LEU A 19 -3.56 5.91 3.64
N VAL A 20 -3.12 5.52 4.82
CA VAL A 20 -1.78 5.78 5.35
C VAL A 20 -0.96 4.51 5.20
N VAL A 21 0.17 4.57 4.50
CA VAL A 21 1.09 3.45 4.31
C VAL A 21 2.37 3.78 5.04
N GLU A 22 2.53 3.19 6.21
CA GLU A 22 3.66 3.42 7.08
C GLU A 22 4.01 2.19 7.92
N ASP A 23 5.29 1.80 7.93
CA ASP A 23 5.78 0.60 8.62
C ASP A 23 6.03 0.82 10.11
N ASP A 24 6.39 2.03 10.53
CA ASP A 24 6.44 2.40 11.94
C ASP A 24 5.02 2.60 12.52
N THR A 25 4.61 1.66 13.37
CA THR A 25 3.30 1.70 14.01
C THR A 25 3.06 2.95 14.88
N GLY A 26 4.10 3.56 15.43
CA GLY A 26 4.02 4.79 16.22
C GLY A 26 3.67 5.99 15.35
N ILE A 27 4.40 6.17 14.24
CA ILE A 27 4.12 7.24 13.26
C ILE A 27 2.76 7.01 12.60
N GLY A 28 2.49 5.78 12.16
CA GLY A 28 1.24 5.41 11.51
C GLY A 28 0.01 5.66 12.40
N SER A 29 0.06 5.26 13.67
CA SER A 29 -1.04 5.49 14.61
C SER A 29 -1.24 6.98 14.92
N PHE A 30 -0.16 7.75 15.06
CA PHE A 30 -0.22 9.19 15.24
C PHE A 30 -0.92 9.88 14.06
N LEU A 31 -0.58 9.51 12.81
CA LEU A 31 -1.22 10.07 11.62
C LEU A 31 -2.72 9.72 11.54
N VAL A 32 -3.08 8.47 11.81
CA VAL A 32 -4.49 8.05 11.83
C VAL A 32 -5.27 8.83 12.89
N GLN A 33 -4.70 8.99 14.08
CA GLN A 33 -5.33 9.73 15.16
C GLN A 33 -5.49 11.21 14.80
N ALA A 34 -4.46 11.85 14.26
CA ALA A 34 -4.51 13.24 13.82
C ALA A 34 -5.59 13.46 12.76
N ILE A 35 -5.67 12.61 11.73
CA ILE A 35 -6.70 12.73 10.69
C ILE A 35 -8.10 12.55 11.28
N SER A 36 -8.28 11.57 12.17
CA SER A 36 -9.58 11.26 12.77
C SER A 36 -10.06 12.33 13.76
N GLN A 37 -9.13 13.08 14.37
CA GLN A 37 -9.45 14.15 15.33
C GLN A 37 -9.64 15.51 14.65
N GLU A 38 -8.84 15.80 13.63
CA GLU A 38 -8.84 17.10 12.95
C GLU A 38 -9.82 17.15 11.76
N THR A 39 -10.26 15.99 11.25
CA THR A 39 -11.12 15.91 10.07
C THR A 39 -12.25 14.89 10.26
N PRO A 40 -13.38 15.04 9.55
CA PRO A 40 -14.45 14.03 9.57
C PRO A 40 -14.11 12.78 8.74
N HIS A 41 -12.90 12.67 8.20
CA HIS A 41 -12.49 11.58 7.32
C HIS A 41 -12.01 10.35 8.07
N HIS A 42 -12.15 9.18 7.44
CA HIS A 42 -11.67 7.93 8.01
C HIS A 42 -10.25 7.65 7.53
N ALA A 43 -9.32 7.46 8.47
CA ALA A 43 -7.96 7.05 8.14
C ALA A 43 -7.78 5.54 8.36
N MET A 44 -7.08 4.88 7.43
CA MET A 44 -6.73 3.47 7.50
C MET A 44 -5.22 3.31 7.38
N LEU A 45 -4.59 2.69 8.38
CA LEU A 45 -3.15 2.39 8.37
C LEU A 45 -2.87 1.04 7.70
N VAL A 46 -1.81 1.00 6.91
CA VAL A 46 -1.26 -0.20 6.30
C VAL A 46 0.26 -0.20 6.45
N ALA A 47 0.85 -1.30 6.89
CA ALA A 47 2.29 -1.35 7.18
C ALA A 47 3.20 -1.63 5.97
N ASP A 48 2.62 -1.96 4.81
CA ASP A 48 3.38 -2.41 3.64
C ASP A 48 2.71 -1.96 2.34
N GLY A 49 3.53 -1.58 1.36
CA GLY A 49 3.08 -1.20 0.04
C GLY A 49 2.31 -2.30 -0.68
N LEU A 50 2.65 -3.59 -0.50
CA LEU A 50 1.86 -4.67 -1.11
C LEU A 50 0.46 -4.78 -0.48
N GLN A 51 0.36 -4.59 0.83
CA GLN A 51 -0.93 -4.54 1.50
C GLN A 51 -1.73 -3.32 1.04
N ALA A 52 -1.08 -2.18 0.80
CA ALA A 52 -1.74 -0.99 0.26
C ALA A 52 -2.32 -1.26 -1.14
N ILE A 53 -1.55 -1.88 -2.04
CA ILE A 53 -2.02 -2.27 -3.38
C ILE A 53 -3.22 -3.24 -3.32
N LYS A 54 -3.21 -4.17 -2.37
CA LYS A 54 -4.36 -5.07 -2.13
C LYS A 54 -5.56 -4.29 -1.59
N ALA A 55 -5.34 -3.36 -0.66
CA ALA A 55 -6.40 -2.56 -0.06
C ALA A 55 -7.13 -1.73 -1.12
N VAL A 56 -6.40 -1.06 -2.01
CA VAL A 56 -7.01 -0.19 -3.05
C VAL A 56 -7.83 -0.94 -4.09
N SER A 57 -7.69 -2.26 -4.16
CA SER A 57 -8.54 -3.10 -5.01
C SER A 57 -9.96 -3.24 -4.42
N ASN A 58 -10.10 -3.09 -3.10
CA ASN A 58 -11.35 -3.27 -2.35
C ASN A 58 -11.94 -1.94 -1.85
N ILE A 59 -11.09 -0.96 -1.57
CA ILE A 59 -11.49 0.38 -1.10
C ILE A 59 -11.01 1.45 -2.08
N LYS A 60 -11.79 2.51 -2.28
CA LYS A 60 -11.41 3.67 -3.11
C LYS A 60 -11.02 4.84 -2.20
N PRO A 61 -9.78 4.89 -1.70
CA PRO A 61 -9.33 6.03 -0.90
C PRO A 61 -9.33 7.30 -1.75
N SER A 62 -9.62 8.44 -1.10
CA SER A 62 -9.56 9.76 -1.72
C SER A 62 -8.19 10.42 -1.57
N LEU A 63 -7.36 9.92 -0.66
CA LEU A 63 -6.02 10.43 -0.39
C LEU A 63 -5.10 9.27 0.05
N PHE A 64 -3.83 9.36 -0.35
CA PHE A 64 -2.76 8.47 0.12
C PHE A 64 -1.70 9.29 0.84
N ILE A 65 -1.25 8.76 1.97
CA ILE A 65 -0.06 9.20 2.68
C ILE A 65 0.90 8.03 2.65
N LEU A 66 2.04 8.20 2.01
CA LEU A 66 3.04 7.15 1.82
C LEU A 66 4.32 7.57 2.51
N ASP A 67 4.88 6.69 3.34
CA ASP A 67 6.28 6.84 3.70
C ASP A 67 7.19 6.53 2.50
N TYR A 68 8.17 7.40 2.29
CA TYR A 68 9.16 7.29 1.23
C TYR A 68 10.26 6.27 1.58
N GLN A 69 10.51 6.07 2.87
CA GLN A 69 11.56 5.16 3.35
C GLN A 69 11.09 3.72 3.54
N LEU A 70 9.83 3.42 3.19
CA LEU A 70 9.26 2.08 3.23
C LEU A 70 10.29 1.06 2.70
N PRO A 71 10.69 0.08 3.54
CA PRO A 71 11.73 -0.86 3.17
C PRO A 71 11.30 -1.54 1.87
N ARG A 72 12.14 -1.44 0.85
CA ARG A 72 11.89 -2.12 -0.42
C ARG A 72 11.96 -3.60 -0.12
N ASN A 73 10.80 -4.22 0.10
CA ASN A 73 10.66 -5.66 0.19
C ASN A 73 11.27 -6.20 -1.09
N GLN A 74 12.53 -6.65 -1.00
CA GLN A 74 13.21 -7.23 -2.11
C GLN A 74 12.35 -8.43 -2.47
N ARG A 75 11.80 -8.44 -3.69
CA ARG A 75 11.40 -9.70 -4.31
C ARG A 75 12.54 -10.63 -4.03
N SER A 76 12.34 -11.60 -3.15
CA SER A 76 13.30 -12.67 -2.98
C SER A 76 13.38 -13.30 -4.37
N SER A 77 14.50 -13.04 -5.02
CA SER A 77 14.82 -13.63 -6.31
C SER A 77 14.49 -15.12 -6.21
N PRO A 78 13.91 -15.75 -7.25
CA PRO A 78 13.74 -17.19 -7.26
C PRO A 78 15.12 -17.78 -6.93
N LYS A 79 15.19 -18.48 -5.78
CA LYS A 79 16.38 -19.16 -5.30
C LYS A 79 16.90 -19.96 -6.48
N LYS A 80 18.12 -19.64 -6.95
CA LYS A 80 18.73 -20.28 -8.11
C LYS A 80 18.54 -21.79 -7.94
N ARG A 81 17.99 -22.45 -8.96
CA ARG A 81 18.05 -23.92 -9.03
C ARG A 81 19.53 -24.28 -8.91
N ASP A 82 19.87 -25.04 -7.88
CA ASP A 82 21.20 -25.61 -7.72
C ASP A 82 21.44 -26.50 -8.94
N CYS A 83 22.20 -25.99 -9.93
CA CYS A 83 22.77 -26.78 -11.01
C CYS A 83 24.07 -27.37 -10.49
N GLU A 84 23.98 -28.37 -9.63
CA GLU A 84 25.14 -29.13 -9.17
C GLU A 84 24.74 -30.59 -8.97
N THR A 85 24.50 -31.27 -10.08
CA THR A 85 24.51 -32.74 -10.14
C THR A 85 24.53 -33.11 -11.62
N GLU A 86 25.74 -33.31 -12.17
CA GLU A 86 26.08 -34.12 -13.36
C GLU A 86 27.48 -33.68 -13.86
N ASN A 87 28.56 -34.11 -13.18
CA ASN A 87 29.88 -34.31 -13.80
C ASN A 87 30.92 -34.94 -12.86
N TYR A 88 30.58 -36.11 -12.29
CA TYR A 88 31.56 -37.02 -11.68
C TYR A 88 31.36 -38.42 -12.25
N ARG A 89 31.55 -38.56 -13.57
CA ARG A 89 31.60 -39.88 -14.22
C ARG A 89 32.35 -39.87 -15.55
N TYR A 90 33.55 -39.33 -15.56
CA TYR A 90 34.60 -39.68 -16.51
C TYR A 90 35.93 -39.71 -15.73
N GLU A 91 36.80 -40.67 -16.05
CA GLU A 91 38.04 -41.08 -15.35
C GLU A 91 37.92 -42.27 -14.38
N GLN A 92 37.31 -43.37 -14.84
CA GLN A 92 37.53 -44.68 -14.23
C GLN A 92 37.37 -45.83 -15.24
N THR A 93 38.05 -45.71 -16.39
CA THR A 93 38.39 -46.84 -17.27
C THR A 93 39.70 -46.52 -17.98
N ALA A 94 40.81 -46.83 -17.32
CA ALA A 94 42.12 -47.02 -17.92
C ALA A 94 42.72 -48.27 -17.27
#